data_AF-A0A2V7V6C9-F1
#
_entry.id   AF-A0A2V7V6C9-F1
#
_cell.length_a   1.000
_cell.length_b   1.000
_cell.length_c   1.000
_cell.angle_alpha   90.00
_cell.angle_beta   90.00
_cell.angle_gamma   90.00
#
_symmetry.space_group_name_H-M   'P 1'
#
loop_
_entity.id
_entity.type
_entity.pdbx_description
1 polymer ?
#
loop_
_entity_poly.entity_id
_entity_poly.type
_entity_poly.pdbx_seq_one_letter_code
_entity_poly.pdbx_strand_id
1 'polypeptide(L)'
;MESRDLDQIEVAEPLDGGGARIRVAIADVDALVPAGSAVDAHAGWNTTSVYTAAAVFPMLPEVLSTGLTSLGEDVDRPAMVVEVVVAADGSTGSHDVYPALVRNRAQLDYDSIGRWLEGEAPAPAKVAASAELADQL
;
A
#
# COMPACT_ATOMS: atom_id res chain seq x y z
N MET A 1 4.59 -16.65 1.25
CA MET A 1 3.88 -16.29 2.49
C MET A 1 3.25 -14.94 2.22
N GLU A 2 1.94 -14.82 2.32
CA GLU A 2 1.25 -13.56 2.03
C GLU A 2 1.40 -12.62 3.23
N SER A 3 1.85 -11.38 2.99
CA SER A 3 1.85 -10.33 4.00
C SER A 3 0.40 -10.00 4.40
N ARG A 4 0.20 -9.64 5.67
CA ARG A 4 -1.12 -9.26 6.21
C ARG A 4 -1.12 -7.83 6.76
N ASP A 5 0.06 -7.25 6.91
CA ASP A 5 0.40 -5.90 7.32
C ASP A 5 0.65 -5.02 6.09
N LEU A 6 -0.42 -4.75 5.33
CA LEU A 6 -0.33 -3.91 4.14
C LEU A 6 -0.39 -2.45 4.54
N ASP A 7 0.78 -1.81 4.64
CA ASP A 7 0.89 -0.41 5.06
C ASP A 7 0.60 0.57 3.91
N GLN A 8 0.64 0.12 2.65
CA GLN A 8 0.48 0.97 1.49
C GLN A 8 -0.26 0.29 0.33
N ILE A 9 -0.90 1.11 -0.52
CA ILE A 9 -1.41 0.74 -1.84
C ILE A 9 -1.18 1.89 -2.83
N GLU A 10 -1.07 1.57 -4.11
CA GLU A 10 -0.70 2.53 -5.15
C GLU A 10 -1.64 2.47 -6.37
N VAL A 11 -1.72 3.59 -7.08
CA VAL A 11 -2.37 3.70 -8.40
C VAL A 11 -1.62 4.72 -9.26
N ALA A 12 -1.52 4.45 -10.55
CA ALA A 12 -0.90 5.35 -11.52
C ALA A 12 -1.90 5.70 -12.64
N GLU A 13 -2.16 6.99 -12.82
CA GLU A 13 -3.01 7.51 -13.88
C GLU A 13 -2.16 8.18 -14.96
N PRO A 14 -2.23 7.77 -16.23
CA PRO A 14 -1.53 8.47 -17.30
C PRO A 14 -2.08 9.90 -17.45
N LEU A 15 -1.20 10.83 -17.75
CA LEU A 15 -1.52 12.22 -18.05
C LEU A 15 -1.22 12.53 -19.52
N ASP A 16 -1.87 13.58 -20.02
CA ASP A 16 -1.54 14.13 -21.33
C ASP A 16 -0.06 14.51 -21.41
N GLY A 17 0.60 14.20 -22.52
CA GLY A 17 2.03 14.45 -22.71
C GLY A 17 2.96 13.35 -22.18
N GLY A 18 2.42 12.20 -21.78
CA GLY A 18 3.21 11.01 -21.43
C GLY A 18 3.75 10.99 -20.00
N GLY A 19 3.29 11.91 -19.15
CA GLY A 19 3.50 11.82 -17.70
C GLY A 19 2.49 10.90 -17.02
N ALA A 20 2.62 10.74 -15.71
CA ALA A 20 1.68 10.02 -14.87
C ALA A 20 1.44 10.77 -13.55
N ARG A 21 0.22 10.66 -13.03
CA ARG A 21 -0.09 11.00 -11.64
C ARG A 21 -0.05 9.71 -10.83
N ILE A 22 0.85 9.64 -9.87
CA ILE A 22 0.99 8.52 -8.96
C ILE A 22 0.36 8.91 -7.63
N ARG A 23 -0.49 8.05 -7.07
CA ARG A 23 -0.98 8.17 -5.70
C ARG A 23 -0.53 6.97 -4.90
N VAL A 24 0.09 7.25 -3.77
CA VAL A 24 0.47 6.25 -2.77
C VAL A 24 -0.36 6.53 -1.52
N ALA A 25 -1.23 5.60 -1.16
CA ALA A 25 -2.03 5.68 0.06
C ALA A 25 -1.33 4.89 1.16
N ILE A 26 -1.00 5.56 2.27
CA ILE A 26 -0.38 4.97 3.46
C ILE A 26 -1.43 4.81 4.55
N ALA A 27 -1.48 3.65 5.20
CA ALA A 27 -2.40 3.36 6.30
C ALA A 27 -2.40 4.46 7.36
N ASP A 28 -3.59 4.99 7.69
CA ASP A 28 -3.73 6.00 8.74
C ASP A 28 -3.78 5.33 10.12
N VAL A 29 -2.60 5.03 10.66
CA VAL A 29 -2.45 4.42 11.98
C VAL A 29 -2.84 5.40 13.09
N ASP A 30 -2.58 6.69 12.91
CA ASP A 30 -2.87 7.73 13.92
C ASP A 30 -4.37 7.86 14.19
N ALA A 31 -5.21 7.62 13.17
CA ALA A 31 -6.67 7.53 13.35
C ALA A 31 -7.12 6.50 14.40
N LEU A 32 -6.32 5.47 14.66
CA LEU A 32 -6.61 4.41 15.64
C LEU A 32 -5.66 4.38 16.84
N VAL A 33 -4.52 5.05 16.74
CA VAL A 33 -3.49 5.11 17.79
C VAL A 33 -3.19 6.56 18.12
N PRO A 34 -4.09 7.26 18.84
CA PRO A 34 -3.89 8.66 19.17
C PRO A 34 -2.62 8.86 20.01
N ALA A 35 -1.93 9.97 19.78
CA ALA A 35 -0.78 10.38 20.56
C ALA A 35 -1.07 10.38 22.08
N GLY A 36 -0.15 9.82 22.87
CA GLY A 36 -0.25 9.67 24.32
C GLY A 36 -1.12 8.50 24.80
N SER A 37 -1.70 7.70 23.89
CA SER A 37 -2.45 6.49 24.26
C SER A 37 -1.53 5.38 24.78
N ALA A 38 -2.11 4.36 25.43
CA ALA A 38 -1.35 3.18 25.87
C ALA A 38 -0.73 2.41 24.69
N VAL A 39 -1.39 2.43 23.53
CA VAL A 39 -0.88 1.81 22.30
C VAL A 39 0.26 2.64 21.72
N ASP A 40 0.16 3.96 21.72
CA ASP A 40 1.26 4.85 21.33
C ASP A 40 2.50 4.64 22.21
N ALA A 41 2.33 4.58 23.54
CA ALA A 41 3.43 4.28 24.46
C ALA A 41 4.07 2.90 24.19
N HIS A 42 3.26 1.88 23.85
CA HIS A 42 3.75 0.56 23.46
C HIS A 42 4.53 0.60 22.14
N ALA A 43 3.98 1.29 21.13
CA ALA A 43 4.64 1.49 19.85
C ALA A 43 5.97 2.24 20.00
N GLY A 44 5.98 3.30 20.83
CA GLY A 44 7.19 4.05 21.17
C GLY A 44 8.24 3.20 21.88
N TRP A 45 7.83 2.30 22.79
CA TRP A 45 8.73 1.35 23.43
C TRP A 45 9.35 0.35 22.43
N ASN A 46 8.53 -0.21 21.53
CA ASN A 46 9.00 -1.19 20.54
C ASN A 46 9.78 -0.54 19.38
N THR A 47 9.47 0.72 19.04
CA THR A 47 10.01 1.53 17.94
C THR A 47 9.77 1.00 16.52
N THR A 48 9.92 -0.30 16.29
CA THR A 48 9.79 -0.94 14.97
C THR A 48 9.40 -2.40 15.09
N SER A 49 8.84 -2.96 14.02
CA SER A 49 8.62 -4.40 13.90
C SER A 49 9.95 -5.10 13.60
N VAL A 50 10.27 -6.16 14.35
CA VAL A 50 11.47 -6.97 14.14
C VAL A 50 11.09 -8.30 13.50
N TYR A 51 11.51 -8.50 12.26
CA TYR A 51 11.27 -9.72 11.49
C TYR A 51 12.47 -10.67 11.63
N THR A 52 12.26 -11.85 12.21
CA THR A 52 13.27 -12.90 12.33
C THR A 52 12.81 -14.16 11.60
N ALA A 53 13.71 -15.12 11.40
CA ALA A 53 13.34 -16.42 10.82
C ALA A 53 12.37 -17.23 11.70
N ALA A 54 12.37 -16.98 13.02
CA ALA A 54 11.56 -17.75 13.97
C ALA A 54 10.22 -17.08 14.29
N ALA A 55 10.19 -15.75 14.35
CA ALA A 55 9.02 -14.97 14.75
C ALA A 55 9.10 -13.53 14.25
N VAL A 56 7.92 -12.91 14.15
CA VAL A 56 7.77 -11.47 13.97
C VAL A 56 7.41 -10.86 15.32
N PHE A 57 8.12 -9.80 15.71
CA PHE A 57 7.85 -9.01 16.91
C PHE A 57 7.29 -7.66 16.44
N PRO A 58 5.96 -7.48 16.40
CA PRO A 58 5.37 -6.32 15.77
C PRO A 58 5.48 -5.07 16.66
N MET A 59 5.66 -3.91 16.02
CA MET A 59 5.63 -2.61 16.72
C MET A 59 4.28 -2.37 17.39
N LEU A 60 3.19 -2.69 16.68
CA LEU A 60 1.81 -2.53 17.10
C LEU A 60 1.20 -3.88 17.50
N PRO A 61 0.17 -3.89 18.35
CA PRO A 61 -0.67 -5.07 18.55
C PRO A 61 -1.14 -5.68 17.21
N GLU A 62 -1.11 -7.01 17.10
CA GLU A 62 -1.42 -7.73 15.85
C GLU A 62 -2.79 -7.38 15.26
N VAL A 63 -3.79 -7.16 16.12
CA VAL A 63 -5.15 -6.74 15.71
C VAL A 63 -5.18 -5.40 14.99
N LEU A 64 -4.24 -4.50 15.30
CA LEU A 64 -4.06 -3.24 14.59
C LEU A 64 -3.28 -3.50 13.30
N SER A 65 -2.04 -3.99 13.43
CA SER A 65 -1.09 -4.14 12.33
C SER A 65 -1.61 -4.98 11.15
N THR A 66 -2.24 -6.13 11.43
CA THR A 66 -2.72 -7.05 10.38
C THR A 66 -4.22 -6.95 10.10
N GLY A 67 -4.90 -6.07 10.85
CA GLY A 67 -6.34 -5.98 10.86
C GLY A 67 -6.80 -4.57 10.54
N LEU A 68 -6.95 -3.76 11.59
CA LEU A 68 -7.66 -2.49 11.52
C LEU A 68 -6.93 -1.40 10.71
N THR A 69 -5.60 -1.39 10.72
CA THR A 69 -4.79 -0.42 9.94
C THR A 69 -4.34 -0.99 8.60
N SER A 70 -4.30 -2.31 8.43
CA SER A 70 -3.91 -2.95 7.17
C SER A 70 -4.88 -2.59 6.04
N LEU A 71 -4.32 -2.19 4.90
CA LEU A 71 -5.01 -1.86 3.65
C LEU A 71 -5.40 -3.13 2.88
N GLY A 72 -6.13 -4.02 3.57
CA GLY A 72 -6.63 -5.28 3.02
C GLY A 72 -7.57 -5.10 1.83
N GLU A 73 -7.61 -6.12 0.97
CA GLU A 73 -8.41 -6.15 -0.26
C GLU A 73 -9.91 -5.95 0.00
N ASP A 74 -10.56 -5.16 -0.86
CA ASP A 74 -11.99 -4.84 -0.88
C ASP A 74 -12.58 -4.17 0.37
N VAL A 75 -11.74 -3.72 1.30
CA VAL A 75 -12.16 -3.01 2.52
C VAL A 75 -11.83 -1.52 2.42
N ASP A 76 -12.78 -0.67 2.80
CA ASP A 76 -12.55 0.77 2.94
C ASP A 76 -11.68 1.05 4.18
N ARG A 77 -10.58 1.77 4.00
CA ARG A 77 -9.63 2.12 5.06
C ARG A 77 -9.25 3.61 5.02
N PRO A 78 -9.12 4.26 6.18
CA PRO A 78 -8.53 5.59 6.22
C PRO A 78 -7.04 5.50 5.87
N ALA A 79 -6.58 6.43 5.03
CA ALA A 79 -5.20 6.52 4.61
C ALA A 79 -4.78 7.98 4.42
N MET A 80 -3.49 8.24 4.59
CA MET A 80 -2.86 9.46 4.11
C MET A 80 -2.35 9.22 2.68
N VAL A 81 -2.87 9.98 1.72
CA VAL A 81 -2.48 9.87 0.32
C VAL A 81 -1.39 10.88 0.02
N VAL A 82 -0.30 10.40 -0.58
CA VAL A 82 0.73 11.22 -1.22
C VAL A 82 0.50 11.14 -2.73
N GLU A 83 0.15 12.26 -3.33
CA GLU A 83 0.00 12.40 -4.78
C GLU A 83 1.23 13.08 -5.37
N VAL A 84 1.79 12.52 -6.45
CA VAL A 84 2.94 13.08 -7.17
C VAL A 84 2.70 12.99 -8.66
N VAL A 85 2.92 14.09 -9.37
CA VAL A 85 3.00 14.08 -10.84
C VAL A 85 4.42 13.77 -11.28
N VAL A 86 4.59 12.77 -12.12
CA VAL A 86 5.86 12.38 -12.76
C VAL A 86 5.75 12.70 -14.25
N ALA A 87 6.65 13.51 -14.78
CA ALA A 87 6.69 13.85 -16.19
C ALA A 87 7.27 12.70 -17.04
N ALA A 88 7.13 12.78 -18.36
CA ALA A 88 7.60 11.75 -19.29
C ALA A 88 9.12 11.49 -19.22
N ASP A 89 9.91 12.45 -18.74
CA ASP A 89 11.35 12.32 -18.52
C ASP A 89 11.71 11.77 -17.12
N GLY A 90 10.72 11.42 -16.31
CA GLY A 90 10.88 10.94 -14.94
C GLY A 90 11.06 12.03 -13.89
N SER A 91 11.03 13.32 -14.27
CA SER A 91 11.10 14.41 -13.29
C SER A 91 9.79 14.52 -12.49
N THR A 92 9.92 14.88 -11.21
CA THR A 92 8.76 15.09 -10.34
C THR A 92 8.28 16.55 -10.41
N GLY A 93 6.96 16.71 -10.52
CA GLY A 93 6.28 17.98 -10.59
C GLY A 93 5.52 18.31 -9.31
N SER A 94 4.25 18.71 -9.47
CA SER A 94 3.35 18.99 -8.36
C SER A 94 3.15 17.78 -7.46
N HIS A 95 3.01 18.04 -6.17
CA HIS A 95 2.67 17.03 -5.17
C HIS A 95 1.59 17.57 -4.21
N ASP A 96 0.82 16.68 -3.62
CA ASP A 96 -0.15 17.00 -2.58
C ASP A 96 -0.21 15.86 -1.56
N VAL A 97 -0.65 16.18 -0.34
CA VAL A 97 -0.79 15.23 0.77
C VAL A 97 -2.13 15.46 1.46
N TYR A 98 -2.99 14.46 1.48
CA TYR A 98 -4.34 14.58 2.01
C TYR A 98 -4.89 13.27 2.59
N PRO A 99 -5.75 13.34 3.63
CA PRO A 99 -6.45 12.16 4.12
C PRO A 99 -7.53 11.72 3.12
N ALA A 100 -7.71 10.40 2.97
CA ALA A 100 -8.75 9.82 2.12
C ALA A 100 -9.27 8.49 2.69
N LEU A 101 -10.46 8.10 2.24
CA LEU A 101 -10.93 6.72 2.37
C LEU A 101 -10.52 5.96 1.10
N VAL A 102 -9.77 4.88 1.25
CA VAL A 102 -9.24 4.10 0.13
C VAL A 102 -9.73 2.67 0.18
N ARG A 103 -9.85 2.02 -0.98
CA ARG A 103 -10.17 0.59 -1.09
C ARG A 103 -9.12 -0.08 -1.96
N ASN A 104 -8.39 -1.05 -1.38
CA ASN A 104 -7.46 -1.87 -2.12
C ASN A 104 -8.22 -2.82 -3.07
N ARG A 105 -7.96 -2.75 -4.37
CA ARG A 105 -8.63 -3.57 -5.39
C ARG A 105 -8.04 -4.96 -5.53
N ALA A 106 -6.76 -5.14 -5.19
CA ALA A 106 -6.10 -6.42 -5.26
C ALA A 106 -4.81 -6.42 -4.45
N GLN A 107 -4.67 -7.40 -3.56
CA GLN A 107 -3.38 -7.82 -3.04
C GLN A 107 -2.71 -8.72 -4.07
N LEU A 108 -1.59 -8.25 -4.60
CA LEU A 108 -0.77 -8.91 -5.62
C LEU A 108 0.59 -9.33 -5.01
N ASP A 109 1.18 -10.39 -5.54
CA ASP A 109 2.52 -10.85 -5.14
C ASP A 109 3.57 -10.53 -6.21
N TYR A 110 4.76 -10.14 -5.75
CA TYR A 110 5.86 -9.74 -6.62
C TYR A 110 6.31 -10.82 -7.61
N ASP A 111 6.31 -12.08 -7.20
CA ASP A 111 6.82 -13.18 -8.02
C ASP A 111 5.89 -13.41 -9.23
N SER A 112 4.59 -13.50 -9.00
CA SER A 112 3.61 -13.70 -10.07
C SER A 112 3.52 -12.49 -11.01
N ILE A 113 3.58 -11.26 -10.47
CA ILE A 113 3.56 -10.03 -11.29
C ILE A 113 4.85 -9.91 -12.10
N GLY A 114 6.02 -10.09 -11.47
CA GLY A 114 7.32 -9.97 -12.15
C GLY A 114 7.44 -10.95 -13.32
N ARG A 115 7.12 -12.23 -13.08
CA ARG A 115 7.17 -13.25 -14.14
C ARG A 115 6.17 -12.97 -15.27
N TRP A 116 5.02 -12.40 -14.96
CA TRP A 116 4.07 -11.98 -16.00
C TRP A 116 4.60 -10.82 -16.82
N LEU A 117 5.13 -9.77 -16.18
CA LEU A 117 5.70 -8.59 -16.86
C LEU A 117 6.92 -8.95 -17.72
N GLU A 118 7.69 -9.97 -17.32
CA GLU A 118 8.82 -10.52 -18.09
C GLU A 118 8.38 -11.46 -19.23
N GLY A 119 7.08 -11.79 -19.31
CA GLY A 119 6.53 -12.70 -20.33
C GLY A 119 6.80 -14.18 -20.06
N GLU A 120 7.24 -14.53 -18.86
CA GLU A 120 7.57 -15.91 -18.45
C GLU A 120 6.36 -16.68 -17.87
N ALA A 121 5.29 -15.96 -17.54
CA ALA A 121 4.06 -16.51 -16.97
C ALA A 121 2.82 -15.76 -17.50
N PRO A 122 1.62 -16.38 -17.47
CA PRO A 122 0.38 -15.66 -17.75
C PRO A 122 0.07 -14.63 -16.65
N ALA A 123 -0.78 -13.66 -16.98
CA ALA A 123 -1.27 -12.68 -16.01
C ALA A 123 -1.87 -13.35 -14.76
N PRO A 124 -1.58 -12.86 -13.55
CA PRO A 124 -2.19 -13.38 -12.33
C PRO A 124 -3.72 -13.32 -12.41
N ALA A 125 -4.41 -14.30 -11.81
CA ALA A 125 -5.86 -14.45 -11.97
C ALA A 125 -6.66 -13.19 -11.63
N LYS A 126 -6.24 -12.44 -10.61
CA LYS A 126 -6.86 -11.16 -10.22
C LYS A 126 -6.72 -10.08 -11.29
N VAL A 127 -5.55 -9.99 -11.92
CA VAL A 127 -5.28 -9.05 -13.02
C VAL A 127 -6.04 -9.47 -14.28
N ALA A 128 -5.99 -10.75 -14.64
CA ALA A 128 -6.71 -11.27 -15.80
C ALA A 128 -8.24 -11.11 -15.71
N ALA A 129 -8.79 -11.03 -14.49
CA ALA A 129 -10.22 -10.86 -14.25
C ALA A 129 -10.69 -9.39 -14.24
N SER A 130 -9.77 -8.41 -14.30
CA SER A 130 -10.10 -6.99 -14.18
C SER A 130 -9.35 -6.16 -15.22
N ALA A 131 -10.09 -5.59 -16.18
CA ALA A 131 -9.52 -4.67 -17.16
C ALA A 131 -8.88 -3.44 -16.49
N GLU A 132 -9.48 -2.94 -15.41
CA GLU A 132 -8.94 -1.81 -14.63
C GLU A 132 -7.58 -2.16 -14.02
N LEU A 133 -7.40 -3.37 -13.48
CA LEU A 133 -6.10 -3.81 -12.95
C LEU A 133 -5.09 -4.10 -14.06
N ALA A 134 -5.54 -4.61 -15.20
CA ALA A 134 -4.69 -4.85 -16.35
C ALA A 134 -4.18 -3.53 -16.97
N ASP A 135 -4.97 -2.46 -16.94
CA ASP A 135 -4.56 -1.14 -17.43
C ASP A 135 -3.55 -0.44 -16.48
N GLN A 136 -3.41 -0.94 -15.24
CA GLN A 136 -2.49 -0.39 -14.23
C GLN A 136 -1.08 -1.02 -14.25
N LEU A 137 -0.87 -2.11 -15.00
CA LEU A 137 0.35 -2.93 -14.96
C LEU A 137 0.89 -3.18 -16.37
#